data_AF-A0A946QG94-F1
#
_entry.id   AF-A0A946QG94-F1
#
_cell.length_a   1.000
_cell.length_b   1.000
_cell.length_c   1.000
_cell.angle_alpha   90.00
_cell.angle_beta   90.00
_cell.angle_gamma   90.00
#
_symmetry.space_group_name_H-M   'P 1'
#
loop_
_entity.id
_entity.type
_entity.pdbx_description
1 polymer ?
#
loop_
_entity_poly.entity_id
_entity_poly.type
_entity_poly.pdbx_seq_one_letter_code
_entity_poly.pdbx_strand_id
1 'polypeptide(L)'
;MKQKLFYTNEGKILLTGLLLSLLLLIVIGYFATIDIEIAKTLGLTFFVHSFGGRAAGIGLCIMNGFGPVVTIVYNFYLEALIVCFTYSIFVLTTNNYIKVIWVTNLMQRLAQKAVEQKDKVESYGWIGLFLFVMLPLPVTGPVMGSVIGYMLKVNLFKNFSATGSGTFSAIVVWFFCFDFLEQRFHVIQYVFA
;
A
#
# COMPACT_ATOMS: atom_id res chain seq x y z
N MET A 1 27.23 6.72 -11.67
CA MET A 1 25.84 7.06 -11.27
C MET A 1 24.97 5.85 -10.95
N LYS A 2 24.93 4.77 -11.77
CA LYS A 2 24.13 3.55 -11.49
C LYS A 2 24.51 2.79 -10.22
N GLN A 3 25.80 2.74 -9.86
CA GLN A 3 26.27 2.02 -8.66
C GLN A 3 25.85 2.65 -7.31
N LYS A 4 25.30 3.87 -7.26
CA LYS A 4 24.87 4.51 -6.00
C LYS A 4 23.39 4.25 -5.64
N LEU A 5 22.55 3.81 -6.58
CA LEU A 5 21.11 3.66 -6.36
C LEU A 5 20.80 2.60 -5.30
N PHE A 6 21.41 1.43 -5.41
CA PHE A 6 21.16 0.29 -4.52
C PHE A 6 21.76 0.43 -3.11
N TYR A 7 22.58 1.46 -2.87
CA TYR A 7 23.15 1.75 -1.56
C TYR A 7 22.29 2.68 -0.71
N THR A 8 21.33 3.39 -1.31
CA THR A 8 20.38 4.20 -0.55
C THR A 8 19.31 3.31 0.09
N ASN A 9 18.68 3.78 1.16
CA ASN A 9 17.61 3.03 1.81
C ASN A 9 16.45 2.76 0.85
N GLU A 10 16.16 3.70 -0.05
CA GLU A 10 15.07 3.61 -1.03
C GLU A 10 15.41 2.65 -2.16
N GLY A 11 16.66 2.58 -2.59
CA GLY A 11 17.11 1.54 -3.51
C GLY A 11 16.97 0.13 -2.91
N LYS A 12 17.25 -0.01 -1.60
CA LYS A 12 17.02 -1.27 -0.89
C LYS A 12 15.53 -1.61 -0.77
N ILE A 13 14.67 -0.63 -0.46
CA ILE A 13 13.22 -0.83 -0.41
C ILE A 13 12.67 -1.21 -1.79
N LEU A 14 13.18 -0.61 -2.87
CA LEU A 14 12.82 -0.98 -4.24
C LEU A 14 13.24 -2.42 -4.54
N LEU A 15 14.44 -2.83 -4.13
CA LEU A 15 14.91 -4.21 -4.27
C LEU A 15 14.01 -5.19 -3.50
N THR A 16 13.62 -4.84 -2.28
CA THR A 16 12.64 -5.62 -1.50
C THR A 16 11.33 -5.75 -2.26
N GLY A 17 10.81 -4.65 -2.83
CA GLY A 17 9.62 -4.69 -3.68
C GLY A 17 9.75 -5.65 -4.86
N LEU A 18 10.88 -5.64 -5.57
CA LEU A 18 11.16 -6.56 -6.68
C LEU A 18 11.21 -8.03 -6.22
N LEU A 19 11.83 -8.32 -5.07
CA LEU A 19 11.88 -9.66 -4.51
C LEU A 19 10.48 -10.15 -4.11
N LEU A 20 9.66 -9.29 -3.50
CA LEU A 20 8.27 -9.59 -3.19
C LEU A 20 7.45 -9.82 -4.48
N SER A 21 7.66 -9.03 -5.53
CA SER A 21 7.00 -9.29 -6.82
C SER A 21 7.38 -10.64 -7.41
N LEU A 22 8.66 -11.03 -7.35
CA LEU A 22 9.11 -12.34 -7.82
C LEU A 22 8.46 -13.46 -7.02
N LEU A 23 8.44 -13.34 -5.68
CA LEU A 23 7.77 -14.32 -4.82
C LEU A 23 6.27 -14.43 -5.14
N LEU A 24 5.58 -13.31 -5.38
CA LEU A 24 4.18 -13.30 -5.76
C LEU A 24 3.95 -14.05 -7.08
N LEU A 25 4.79 -13.81 -8.09
CA LEU A 25 4.70 -14.51 -9.37
C LEU A 25 4.95 -16.01 -9.23
N ILE A 26 5.91 -16.41 -8.38
CA ILE A 26 6.16 -17.83 -8.08
C ILE A 26 4.95 -18.46 -7.41
N VAL A 27 4.35 -17.81 -6.41
CA VAL A 27 3.16 -18.31 -5.71
C VAL A 27 1.97 -18.44 -6.64
N ILE A 28 1.68 -17.41 -7.44
CA ILE A 28 0.60 -17.46 -8.44
C ILE A 28 0.87 -18.55 -9.48
N GLY A 29 2.11 -18.65 -9.98
CA GLY A 29 2.51 -19.66 -10.96
C GLY A 29 2.39 -21.09 -10.41
N TYR A 30 2.77 -21.31 -9.15
CA TYR A 30 2.60 -22.58 -8.46
C TYR A 30 1.12 -22.97 -8.38
N PHE A 31 0.26 -22.08 -7.88
CA PHE A 31 -1.17 -22.37 -7.80
C PHE A 31 -1.80 -22.52 -9.18
N ALA A 32 -1.33 -21.81 -10.22
CA ALA A 32 -1.84 -21.98 -11.58
C ALA A 32 -1.66 -23.41 -12.12
N THR A 33 -0.73 -24.20 -11.56
CA THR A 33 -0.52 -25.61 -11.93
C THR A 33 -1.35 -26.61 -11.14
N ILE A 34 -1.88 -26.22 -9.97
CA ILE A 34 -2.58 -27.12 -9.04
C ILE A 34 -4.06 -26.76 -8.92
N ASP A 35 -4.35 -25.47 -8.78
CA ASP A 35 -5.68 -24.91 -8.62
C ASP A 35 -5.77 -23.53 -9.30
N ILE A 36 -6.40 -23.53 -10.47
CA ILE A 36 -6.54 -22.33 -11.29
C ILE A 36 -7.47 -21.28 -10.66
N GLU A 37 -8.41 -21.69 -9.79
CA GLU A 37 -9.31 -20.76 -9.12
C GLU A 37 -8.54 -19.95 -8.07
N ILE A 38 -7.72 -20.61 -7.25
CA ILE A 38 -6.82 -19.93 -6.29
C ILE A 38 -5.90 -18.96 -7.02
N ALA A 39 -5.28 -19.38 -8.14
CA ALA A 39 -4.40 -18.52 -8.92
C ALA A 39 -5.12 -17.27 -9.47
N LYS A 40 -6.35 -17.44 -9.97
CA LYS A 40 -7.20 -16.33 -10.42
C LYS A 40 -7.54 -15.38 -9.27
N THR A 41 -7.96 -15.89 -8.12
CA THR A 41 -8.26 -15.07 -6.94
C THR A 41 -7.05 -14.26 -6.51
N LEU A 42 -5.87 -14.89 -6.41
CA LEU A 42 -4.62 -14.21 -6.07
C LEU A 42 -4.30 -13.10 -7.08
N GLY A 43 -4.35 -13.41 -8.38
CA GLY A 43 -4.07 -12.46 -9.45
C GLY A 43 -5.04 -11.28 -9.50
N LEU A 44 -6.35 -11.54 -9.40
CA LEU A 44 -7.38 -10.50 -9.37
C LEU A 44 -7.27 -9.62 -8.13
N THR A 45 -6.98 -10.22 -6.97
CA THR A 45 -6.76 -9.48 -5.72
C THR A 45 -5.56 -8.54 -5.86
N PHE A 46 -4.44 -9.00 -6.45
CA PHE A 46 -3.30 -8.12 -6.75
C PHE A 46 -3.69 -6.98 -7.71
N PHE A 47 -4.46 -7.30 -8.75
CA PHE A 47 -4.92 -6.30 -9.70
C PHE A 47 -5.74 -5.20 -9.01
N VAL A 48 -6.77 -5.54 -8.22
CA VAL A 48 -7.59 -4.53 -7.53
C VAL A 48 -6.80 -3.71 -6.51
N HIS A 49 -5.87 -4.33 -5.78
CA HIS A 49 -4.97 -3.62 -4.85
C HIS A 49 -4.10 -2.59 -5.58
N SER A 50 -3.62 -2.90 -6.77
CA SER A 50 -2.82 -1.98 -7.59
C SER A 50 -3.58 -0.70 -7.97
N PHE A 51 -4.91 -0.74 -7.96
CA PHE A 51 -5.80 0.41 -8.17
C PHE A 51 -6.39 0.97 -6.86
N GLY A 52 -5.84 0.58 -5.71
CA GLY A 52 -6.27 1.08 -4.38
C GLY A 52 -7.51 0.40 -3.82
N GLY A 53 -7.98 -0.70 -4.43
CA GLY A 53 -9.17 -1.41 -4.02
C GLY A 53 -8.96 -2.38 -2.86
N ARG A 54 -8.66 -1.89 -1.65
CA ARG A 54 -8.49 -2.75 -0.45
C ARG A 54 -9.75 -3.56 -0.14
N ALA A 55 -10.90 -2.88 -0.03
CA ALA A 55 -12.16 -3.53 0.31
C ALA A 55 -12.53 -4.60 -0.73
N ALA A 56 -12.33 -4.29 -2.02
CA ALA A 56 -12.53 -5.24 -3.11
C ALA A 56 -11.56 -6.43 -3.03
N GLY A 57 -10.28 -6.21 -2.71
CA GLY A 57 -9.30 -7.28 -2.58
C GLY A 57 -9.60 -8.23 -1.41
N ILE A 58 -9.99 -7.68 -0.26
CA ILE A 58 -10.41 -8.47 0.90
C ILE A 58 -11.68 -9.26 0.56
N GLY A 59 -12.67 -8.61 -0.06
CA GLY A 59 -13.90 -9.26 -0.49
C GLY A 59 -13.68 -10.38 -1.49
N LEU A 60 -12.79 -10.21 -2.46
CA LEU A 60 -12.43 -11.26 -3.41
C LEU A 60 -11.88 -12.50 -2.70
N CYS A 61 -11.04 -12.33 -1.68
CA CYS A 61 -10.54 -13.47 -0.91
C CYS A 61 -11.66 -14.17 -0.14
N ILE A 62 -12.52 -13.41 0.56
CA ILE A 62 -13.64 -13.95 1.34
C ILE A 62 -14.64 -14.69 0.45
N MET A 63 -15.06 -14.08 -0.66
CA MET A 63 -16.04 -14.65 -1.60
C MET A 63 -15.54 -15.91 -2.30
N ASN A 64 -14.22 -16.06 -2.46
CA ASN A 64 -13.60 -17.27 -3.00
C ASN A 64 -13.15 -18.26 -1.90
N GLY A 65 -13.67 -18.11 -0.67
CA GLY A 65 -13.52 -19.10 0.40
C GLY A 65 -12.17 -19.08 1.12
N PHE A 66 -11.36 -18.03 0.98
CA PHE A 66 -10.08 -17.95 1.70
C PHE A 66 -10.32 -17.71 3.19
N GLY A 67 -9.67 -18.51 4.03
CA GLY A 67 -9.75 -18.36 5.48
C GLY A 67 -9.15 -17.04 5.99
N PRO A 68 -9.41 -16.67 7.25
CA PRO A 68 -9.00 -15.38 7.83
C PRO A 68 -7.50 -15.11 7.72
N VAL A 69 -6.67 -16.10 8.06
CA VAL A 69 -5.22 -15.96 8.06
C VAL A 69 -4.69 -15.67 6.67
N VAL A 70 -5.14 -16.44 5.67
CA VAL A 70 -4.70 -16.26 4.27
C VAL A 70 -5.16 -14.89 3.76
N THR A 71 -6.42 -14.54 3.98
CA THR A 71 -6.98 -13.25 3.54
C THR A 71 -6.20 -12.08 4.15
N ILE A 72 -5.99 -12.06 5.47
CA ILE A 72 -5.30 -10.94 6.14
C ILE A 72 -3.84 -10.85 5.71
N VAL A 73 -3.10 -11.97 5.75
CA VAL A 73 -1.66 -11.98 5.43
C VAL A 73 -1.43 -11.62 3.97
N TYR A 74 -2.22 -12.19 3.05
CA TYR A 74 -2.06 -11.94 1.63
C TYR A 74 -2.41 -10.50 1.25
N ASN A 75 -3.52 -9.96 1.75
CA ASN A 75 -3.89 -8.57 1.47
C ASN A 75 -2.87 -7.58 2.07
N PHE A 76 -2.34 -7.87 3.27
CA PHE A 76 -1.30 -7.04 3.87
C PHE A 76 0.00 -7.09 3.07
N TYR A 77 0.37 -8.27 2.59
CA TYR A 77 1.52 -8.48 1.71
C TYR A 77 1.42 -7.64 0.43
N LEU A 78 0.26 -7.61 -0.22
CA LEU A 78 0.05 -6.82 -1.44
C LEU A 78 0.17 -5.31 -1.19
N GLU A 79 -0.44 -4.81 -0.11
CA GLU A 79 -0.32 -3.40 0.29
C GLU A 79 1.13 -3.02 0.58
N ALA A 80 1.87 -3.88 1.32
CA ALA A 80 3.28 -3.67 1.60
C ALA A 80 4.14 -3.66 0.33
N LEU A 81 3.87 -4.58 -0.60
CA LEU A 81 4.54 -4.64 -1.90
C LEU A 81 4.33 -3.35 -2.68
N ILE A 82 3.08 -2.85 -2.78
CA ILE A 82 2.76 -1.61 -3.47
C ILE A 82 3.48 -0.42 -2.81
N VAL A 83 3.46 -0.34 -1.48
CA VAL A 83 4.16 0.70 -0.71
C VAL A 83 5.65 0.71 -1.01
N CYS A 84 6.30 -0.47 -1.10
CA CYS A 84 7.71 -0.55 -1.46
C CYS A 84 8.02 0.13 -2.80
N PHE A 85 7.19 -0.10 -3.82
CA PHE A 85 7.35 0.56 -5.13
C PHE A 85 7.03 2.04 -5.07
N THR A 86 5.85 2.40 -4.56
CA THR A 86 5.38 3.79 -4.58
C THR A 86 6.29 4.70 -3.75
N TYR A 87 6.69 4.25 -2.56
CA TYR A 87 7.60 4.99 -1.69
C TYR A 87 8.96 5.18 -2.36
N SER A 88 9.55 4.10 -2.91
CA SER A 88 10.88 4.17 -3.50
C SER A 88 10.89 5.04 -4.75
N ILE A 89 9.92 4.87 -5.65
CA ILE A 89 9.79 5.69 -6.85
C ILE A 89 9.60 7.16 -6.47
N PHE A 90 8.74 7.44 -5.49
CA PHE A 90 8.52 8.79 -4.99
C PHE A 90 9.83 9.43 -4.52
N VAL A 91 10.52 8.80 -3.57
CA VAL A 91 11.70 9.39 -2.93
C VAL A 91 12.88 9.49 -3.91
N LEU A 92 13.09 8.47 -4.75
CA LEU A 92 14.12 8.50 -5.78
C LEU A 92 13.85 9.60 -6.82
N THR A 93 12.58 9.85 -7.14
CA THR A 93 12.19 10.95 -8.03
C THR A 93 12.44 12.31 -7.36
N THR A 94 12.04 12.47 -6.10
CA THR A 94 12.28 13.70 -5.32
C THR A 94 13.77 14.01 -5.18
N ASN A 95 14.61 12.98 -5.02
CA ASN A 95 16.06 13.11 -4.90
C ASN A 95 16.79 13.20 -6.26
N ASN A 96 16.07 13.41 -7.37
CA ASN A 96 16.59 13.53 -8.75
C ASN A 96 17.35 12.28 -9.27
N TYR A 97 17.19 11.12 -8.66
CA TYR A 97 17.72 9.86 -9.19
C TYR A 97 16.89 9.34 -10.38
N ILE A 98 15.60 9.69 -10.42
CA ILE A 98 14.64 9.39 -11.50
C ILE A 98 13.93 10.71 -11.86
N LYS A 99 13.73 11.02 -13.15
CA LYS A 99 13.02 12.24 -13.57
C LYS A 99 11.65 11.91 -14.16
N VAL A 100 10.57 12.24 -13.44
CA VAL A 100 9.19 12.16 -13.93
C VAL A 100 8.51 13.52 -13.76
N ILE A 101 8.36 14.27 -14.85
CA ILE A 101 7.95 15.70 -14.84
C ILE A 101 6.58 15.96 -14.19
N TRP A 102 5.59 15.07 -14.40
CA TRP A 102 4.25 15.29 -13.84
C TRP A 102 4.21 15.08 -12.31
N VAL A 103 4.96 14.09 -11.82
CA VAL A 103 5.12 13.83 -10.39
C VAL A 103 5.80 15.02 -9.72
N THR A 104 6.87 15.56 -10.29
CA THR A 104 7.57 16.71 -9.71
C THR A 104 6.68 17.95 -9.53
N ASN A 105 5.77 18.22 -10.48
CA ASN A 105 4.86 19.37 -10.40
C ASN A 105 3.73 19.17 -9.37
N LEU A 106 3.15 17.96 -9.30
CA LEU A 106 2.19 17.61 -8.26
C LEU A 106 2.85 17.67 -6.87
N MET A 107 4.11 17.23 -6.78
CA MET A 107 4.87 17.23 -5.53
C MET A 107 5.27 18.61 -5.05
N GLN A 108 5.63 19.54 -5.93
CA GLN A 108 5.87 20.92 -5.52
C GLN A 108 4.61 21.54 -4.90
N ARG A 109 3.44 21.30 -5.50
CA ARG A 109 2.16 21.81 -4.98
C ARG A 109 1.76 21.18 -3.64
N LEU A 110 1.97 19.87 -3.48
CA LEU A 110 1.69 19.17 -2.23
C LEU A 110 2.71 19.54 -1.13
N ALA A 111 3.99 19.69 -1.47
CA ALA A 111 5.04 20.10 -0.55
C ALA A 111 4.83 21.53 -0.03
N GLN A 112 4.43 22.45 -0.89
CA GLN A 112 4.16 23.83 -0.50
C GLN A 112 2.99 23.92 0.49
N LYS A 113 1.91 23.15 0.25
CA LYS A 113 0.78 23.04 1.19
C LYS A 113 1.12 22.33 2.49
N ALA A 114 2.00 21.32 2.43
CA ALA A 114 2.44 20.59 3.62
C ALA A 114 3.37 21.43 4.52
N VAL A 115 4.20 22.30 3.93
CA VAL A 115 5.08 23.22 4.68
C VAL A 115 4.28 24.29 5.44
N GLU A 116 3.19 24.79 4.86
CA GLU A 116 2.31 25.77 5.53
C GLU A 116 1.59 25.22 6.77
N GLN A 117 1.46 23.90 6.91
CA GLN A 117 0.81 23.25 8.06
C GLN A 117 1.76 22.42 8.93
N LYS A 118 3.06 22.53 8.69
CA LYS A 118 4.09 21.65 9.27
C LYS A 118 4.05 21.60 10.80
N ASP A 119 3.88 22.75 11.47
CA ASP A 119 3.85 22.85 12.93
C ASP A 119 2.63 22.18 13.59
N LYS A 120 1.50 22.04 12.86
CA LYS A 120 0.30 21.33 13.37
C LYS A 120 0.35 19.82 13.13
N VAL A 121 1.12 19.36 12.13
CA VAL A 121 1.16 17.96 11.70
C VAL A 121 2.35 17.21 12.31
N GLU A 122 3.47 17.90 12.58
CA GLU A 122 4.65 17.31 13.25
C GLU A 122 4.33 16.79 14.67
N SER A 123 3.36 17.39 15.36
CA SER A 123 2.95 17.00 16.72
C SER A 123 2.31 15.60 16.82
N TYR A 124 1.74 15.07 15.73
CA TYR A 124 1.09 13.75 15.74
C TYR A 124 2.04 12.59 15.38
N GLY A 125 3.17 12.87 14.72
CA GLY A 125 4.25 11.93 14.45
C GLY A 125 3.80 10.54 13.99
N TRP A 126 4.19 9.51 14.76
CA TRP A 126 3.87 8.11 14.47
C TRP A 126 2.37 7.79 14.62
N ILE A 127 1.72 8.33 15.66
CA ILE A 127 0.32 8.01 15.99
C ILE A 127 -0.62 8.62 14.94
N GLY A 128 -0.33 9.84 14.47
CA GLY A 128 -1.09 10.46 13.39
C GLY A 128 -1.00 9.67 12.09
N LEU A 129 0.20 9.21 11.72
CA LEU A 129 0.39 8.35 10.55
C LEU A 129 -0.35 7.02 10.68
N PHE A 130 -0.27 6.38 11.85
CA PHE A 130 -0.99 5.14 12.14
C PHE A 130 -2.50 5.32 11.96
N LEU A 131 -3.10 6.32 12.62
CA LEU A 131 -4.53 6.58 12.54
C LEU A 131 -4.95 6.96 11.11
N PHE A 132 -4.16 7.77 10.42
CA PHE A 132 -4.40 8.16 9.03
C PHE A 132 -4.47 6.94 8.10
N VAL A 133 -3.59 5.96 8.26
CA VAL A 133 -3.55 4.75 7.41
C VAL A 133 -4.59 3.71 7.84
N MET A 134 -4.87 3.63 9.14
CA MET A 134 -5.86 2.72 9.72
C MET A 134 -7.28 3.09 9.28
N LEU A 135 -7.61 4.38 9.23
CA LEU A 135 -8.94 4.83 8.87
C LEU A 135 -9.27 4.45 7.42
N PRO A 136 -10.46 3.87 7.15
CA PRO A 136 -10.85 3.42 5.83
C PRO A 136 -11.44 4.57 4.99
N LEU A 137 -10.74 5.70 4.86
CA LEU A 137 -11.23 6.83 4.08
C LEU A 137 -10.82 6.68 2.60
N PRO A 138 -11.69 7.04 1.64
CA PRO A 138 -11.29 7.17 0.25
C PRO A 138 -10.14 8.19 0.16
N VAL A 139 -9.06 7.86 -0.55
CA VAL A 139 -7.81 8.64 -0.65
C VAL A 139 -6.83 8.46 0.52
N THR A 140 -7.22 7.82 1.63
CA THR A 140 -6.28 7.42 2.70
C THR A 140 -5.80 5.99 2.49
N GLY A 141 -4.56 5.72 2.88
CA GLY A 141 -3.95 4.42 2.66
C GLY A 141 -2.44 4.46 2.84
N PRO A 142 -1.78 3.29 2.83
CA PRO A 142 -0.38 3.20 3.20
C PRO A 142 0.56 3.84 2.19
N VAL A 143 0.16 3.90 0.91
CA VAL A 143 0.87 4.67 -0.11
C VAL A 143 0.95 6.14 0.30
N MET A 144 -0.20 6.78 0.57
CA MET A 144 -0.24 8.18 0.98
C MET A 144 0.39 8.40 2.36
N GLY A 145 0.15 7.49 3.31
CA GLY A 145 0.75 7.55 4.66
C GLY A 145 2.28 7.52 4.62
N SER A 146 2.86 6.60 3.85
CA SER A 146 4.31 6.49 3.70
C SER A 146 4.93 7.72 3.02
N VAL A 147 4.24 8.31 2.03
CA VAL A 147 4.64 9.55 1.37
C VAL A 147 4.58 10.74 2.32
N ILE A 148 3.47 10.91 3.06
CA ILE A 148 3.31 11.98 4.05
C ILE A 148 4.39 11.86 5.13
N GLY A 149 4.64 10.65 5.64
CA GLY A 149 5.69 10.43 6.62
C GLY A 149 7.09 10.82 6.12
N TYR A 150 7.38 10.59 4.83
CA TYR A 150 8.61 11.08 4.22
C TYR A 150 8.67 12.61 4.13
N MET A 151 7.58 13.25 3.68
CA MET A 151 7.50 14.72 3.57
C MET A 151 7.63 15.43 4.93
N LEU A 152 7.10 14.80 5.99
CA LEU A 152 7.23 15.25 7.37
C LEU A 152 8.59 14.91 7.99
N LYS A 153 9.51 14.30 7.22
CA LYS A 153 10.85 13.87 7.69
C LYS A 153 10.79 12.91 8.88
N VAL A 154 9.72 12.12 9.00
CA VAL A 154 9.65 11.03 9.98
C VAL A 154 10.71 10.00 9.64
N ASN A 155 11.42 9.51 10.67
CA ASN A 155 12.42 8.46 10.48
C ASN A 155 11.80 7.26 9.73
N LEU A 156 12.54 6.69 8.78
CA LEU A 156 12.09 5.61 7.91
C LEU A 156 11.42 4.46 8.67
N PHE A 157 12.03 4.00 9.76
CA PHE A 157 11.48 2.90 10.56
C PHE A 157 10.14 3.28 11.21
N LYS A 158 10.05 4.50 11.76
CA LYS A 158 8.80 5.02 12.34
C LYS A 158 7.71 5.17 11.27
N ASN A 159 8.08 5.62 10.09
CA ASN A 159 7.14 5.79 8.98
C ASN A 159 6.56 4.44 8.52
N PHE A 160 7.43 3.47 8.23
CA PHE A 160 7.01 2.14 7.80
C PHE A 160 6.29 1.35 8.90
N SER A 161 6.71 1.49 10.16
CA SER A 161 6.00 0.82 11.27
C SER A 161 4.61 1.41 11.51
N ALA A 162 4.44 2.73 11.48
CA ALA A 162 3.12 3.36 11.61
C ALA A 162 2.20 2.96 10.45
N THR A 163 2.73 3.04 9.24
CA THR A 163 2.01 2.71 8.02
C THR A 163 1.62 1.22 8.00
N GLY A 164 2.57 0.31 8.25
CA GLY A 164 2.32 -1.13 8.27
C GLY A 164 1.33 -1.55 9.36
N SER A 165 1.50 -1.06 10.59
CA SER A 165 0.56 -1.40 11.68
C SER A 165 -0.83 -0.82 11.43
N GLY A 166 -0.94 0.37 10.85
CA GLY A 166 -2.22 0.96 10.44
C GLY A 166 -2.91 0.12 9.36
N THR A 167 -2.18 -0.29 8.33
CA THR A 167 -2.69 -1.17 7.26
C THR A 167 -3.16 -2.50 7.81
N PHE A 168 -2.34 -3.14 8.64
CA PHE A 168 -2.69 -4.41 9.25
C PHE A 168 -3.98 -4.31 10.07
N SER A 169 -4.07 -3.28 10.92
CA SER A 169 -5.27 -3.01 11.72
C SER A 169 -6.51 -2.78 10.84
N ALA A 170 -6.36 -2.00 9.76
CA ALA A 170 -7.44 -1.76 8.83
C ALA A 170 -7.91 -3.03 8.12
N ILE A 171 -7.00 -3.89 7.67
CA ILE A 171 -7.34 -5.16 7.01
C ILE A 171 -8.07 -6.09 7.98
N VAL A 172 -7.62 -6.18 9.23
CA VAL A 172 -8.28 -6.97 10.28
C VAL A 172 -9.70 -6.46 10.50
N VAL A 173 -9.89 -5.15 10.66
CA VAL A 173 -11.22 -4.55 10.83
C VAL A 173 -12.10 -4.82 9.61
N TRP A 174 -11.59 -4.63 8.39
CA TRP A 174 -12.34 -4.89 7.16
C TRP A 174 -12.74 -6.36 7.01
N PHE A 175 -11.87 -7.29 7.38
CA PHE A 175 -12.17 -8.72 7.32
C PHE A 175 -13.32 -9.09 8.27
N PHE A 176 -13.24 -8.68 9.54
CA PHE A 176 -14.25 -9.02 10.54
C PHE A 176 -15.56 -8.25 10.36
N CYS A 177 -15.51 -7.04 9.79
CA CYS A 177 -16.70 -6.24 9.52
C CYS A 177 -17.17 -6.34 8.06
N PHE A 178 -16.69 -7.33 7.30
CA PHE A 178 -16.94 -7.43 5.86
C PHE A 178 -18.43 -7.38 5.51
N ASP A 179 -19.25 -8.27 6.10
CA ASP A 179 -20.69 -8.35 5.81
C ASP A 179 -21.43 -7.04 6.14
N PHE A 180 -21.07 -6.40 7.26
CA PHE A 180 -21.65 -5.12 7.68
C PHE A 180 -21.26 -3.98 6.73
N LEU A 181 -20.01 -3.95 6.29
CA LEU A 181 -19.50 -2.90 5.42
C LEU A 181 -20.00 -3.08 3.97
N GLU A 182 -20.08 -4.32 3.47
CA GLU A 182 -20.61 -4.60 2.15
C GLU A 182 -22.08 -4.17 2.02
N GLN A 183 -22.91 -4.49 3.00
CA GLN A 183 -24.32 -4.09 3.04
C GLN A 183 -24.53 -2.57 3.09
N ARG A 184 -23.58 -1.82 3.64
CA ARG A 184 -23.71 -0.36 3.82
C ARG A 184 -23.11 0.46 2.69
N PHE A 185 -22.06 -0.06 2.05
CA PHE A 185 -21.30 0.71 1.09
C PHE A 185 -21.48 0.23 -0.37
N HIS A 186 -22.15 -0.91 -0.62
CA HIS A 186 -22.41 -1.47 -1.96
C HIS A 186 -21.17 -1.45 -2.90
N VAL A 187 -19.96 -1.53 -2.32
CA VAL A 187 -18.70 -1.19 -3.02
C VAL A 187 -18.37 -2.19 -4.11
N ILE A 188 -18.81 -3.44 -3.96
CA ILE A 188 -18.42 -4.55 -4.84
C ILE A 188 -19.29 -4.60 -6.11
N GLN A 189 -20.55 -4.16 -6.05
CA GLN A 189 -21.43 -4.20 -7.22
C GLN A 189 -21.00 -3.25 -8.36
N TYR A 190 -20.23 -2.19 -8.06
CA TYR A 190 -19.72 -1.26 -9.07
C TYR A 190 -18.40 -1.67 -9.72
N VAL A 191 -17.64 -2.58 -9.10
CA VAL A 191 -16.34 -3.03 -9.65
C VAL A 191 -16.52 -4.19 -10.64
N PHE A 192 -17.67 -4.88 -10.58
CA PHE A 192 -18.00 -6.05 -11.41
C PHE A 192 -19.26 -5.88 -12.28
N ALA A 193 -19.85 -4.68 -12.34
CA ALA A 193 -20.89 -4.31 -13.32
C ALA A 193 -20.27 -3.59 -14.51
#